data_AF-A0A2K4ZJ22-F1
#
_entry.id   AF-A0A2K4ZJ22-F1
#
_cell.length_a   1.000
_cell.length_b   1.000
_cell.length_c   1.000
_cell.angle_alpha   90.00
_cell.angle_beta   90.00
_cell.angle_gamma   90.00
#
_symmetry.space_group_name_H-M   'P 1'
#
loop_
_entity.id
_entity.type
_entity.pdbx_description
1 polymer ?
#
loop_
_entity_poly.entity_id
_entity_poly.type
_entity_poly.pdbx_seq_one_letter_code
_entity_poly.pdbx_strand_id
1 'polypeptide(L)'
;MEQKTEEKLTPEVLETFLTHLSDRGCSHISLQEYRRTLNGLYEYLSEEKIITAQSGLLWRQWLEEQEFSTRTINTRVSVWNSLMRYLGHRDWQVSTFSNIEDVQPELTRNEYLRLLSTAKQLGQEKTYLLIKTLGGVGLRLQELPQLTAAAVRQGRVRLERQNGVSARILWIPAILQKELMSYMEQKGITEGPIFVTAGGRPMDRSNVGRCIRSISRDARVSAEKVNPRCLWKMYQSTQEGIQANITVLMEQAYERLLEQEQLTVGWE
;
A
#
# COMPACT_ATOMS: atom_id res chain seq x y z
N MET A 1 -2.20 -42.22 9.96
CA MET A 1 -1.91 -41.31 8.83
C MET A 1 -0.41 -41.26 8.71
N GLU A 2 0.16 -41.90 7.70
CA GLU A 2 1.59 -41.78 7.41
C GLU A 2 1.90 -40.31 7.15
N GLN A 3 2.73 -39.70 8.00
CA GLN A 3 3.29 -38.39 7.71
C GLN A 3 4.19 -38.56 6.50
N LYS A 4 3.73 -38.09 5.36
CA LYS A 4 4.50 -38.05 4.13
C LYS A 4 5.77 -37.25 4.42
N THR A 5 6.93 -37.91 4.38
CA THR A 5 8.23 -37.31 4.74
C THR A 5 8.82 -36.47 3.59
N GLU A 6 8.31 -36.69 2.38
CA GLU A 6 8.80 -36.11 1.14
C GLU A 6 7.64 -35.82 0.19
N GLU A 7 7.73 -34.71 -0.56
CA GLU A 7 6.77 -34.32 -1.58
C GLU A 7 7.51 -34.02 -2.87
N LYS A 8 7.03 -34.55 -4.00
CA LYS A 8 7.62 -34.24 -5.31
C LYS A 8 6.95 -33.00 -5.89
N LEU A 9 7.74 -31.99 -6.18
CA LEU A 9 7.28 -30.75 -6.81
C LEU A 9 7.33 -30.93 -8.33
N THR A 10 6.18 -30.83 -9.00
CA THR A 10 6.11 -30.86 -10.47
C THR A 10 5.63 -29.50 -11.01
N PRO A 11 5.89 -29.19 -12.29
CA PRO A 11 5.38 -27.98 -12.91
C PRO A 11 3.84 -27.88 -12.83
N GLU A 12 3.12 -28.99 -12.93
CA GLU A 12 1.66 -29.04 -12.80
C GLU A 12 1.20 -28.64 -11.39
N VAL A 13 1.91 -29.08 -10.35
CA VAL A 13 1.63 -28.67 -8.97
C VAL A 13 1.82 -27.16 -8.80
N LEU A 14 2.85 -26.59 -9.42
CA LEU A 14 3.08 -25.14 -9.38
C LEU A 14 1.99 -24.36 -10.12
N GLU A 15 1.56 -24.81 -11.30
CA GLU A 15 0.48 -24.15 -12.04
C GLU A 15 -0.88 -24.26 -11.35
N THR A 16 -1.19 -25.41 -10.76
CA THR A 16 -2.44 -25.57 -9.98
C THR A 16 -2.44 -24.70 -8.73
N PHE A 17 -1.30 -24.56 -8.05
CA PHE A 17 -1.15 -23.61 -6.95
C PHE A 17 -1.31 -22.15 -7.40
N LEU A 18 -0.71 -21.75 -8.52
CA LEU A 18 -0.87 -20.39 -9.05
C LEU A 18 -2.32 -20.10 -9.46
N THR A 19 -3.00 -21.08 -10.05
CA THR A 19 -4.43 -20.99 -10.36
C THR A 19 -5.27 -20.84 -9.09
N HIS A 20 -5.00 -21.66 -8.07
CA HIS A 20 -5.66 -21.55 -6.76
C HIS A 20 -5.50 -20.15 -6.12
N LEU A 21 -4.31 -19.53 -6.24
CA LEU A 21 -4.09 -18.18 -5.76
C LEU A 21 -4.88 -17.14 -6.57
N SER A 22 -4.96 -17.31 -7.90
CA SER A 22 -5.75 -16.45 -8.78
C SER A 22 -7.23 -16.49 -8.39
N ASP A 23 -7.80 -17.68 -8.19
CA ASP A 23 -9.20 -17.87 -7.81
C ASP A 23 -9.55 -17.24 -6.45
N ARG A 24 -8.57 -17.14 -5.54
CA ARG A 24 -8.71 -16.44 -4.26
C ARG A 24 -8.55 -14.91 -4.35
N GLY A 25 -8.45 -14.36 -5.56
CA GLY A 25 -8.36 -12.92 -5.79
C GLY A 25 -6.95 -12.36 -5.57
N CYS A 26 -5.90 -13.17 -5.75
CA CYS A 26 -4.53 -12.68 -5.75
C CYS A 26 -4.30 -11.75 -6.95
N SER A 27 -3.69 -10.57 -6.72
CA SER A 27 -3.46 -9.61 -7.80
C SER A 27 -2.48 -10.17 -8.85
N HIS A 28 -2.62 -9.75 -10.10
CA HIS A 28 -1.71 -10.18 -11.18
C HIS A 28 -0.23 -9.88 -10.87
N ILE A 29 0.06 -8.74 -10.21
CA ILE A 29 1.43 -8.38 -9.80
C ILE A 29 1.95 -9.37 -8.76
N SER A 30 1.12 -9.73 -7.78
CA SER A 30 1.46 -10.73 -6.77
C SER A 30 1.65 -12.11 -7.40
N LEU A 31 0.80 -12.52 -8.34
CA LEU A 31 0.94 -13.79 -9.06
C LEU A 31 2.25 -13.88 -9.86
N GLN A 32 2.67 -12.80 -10.52
CA GLN A 32 3.97 -12.76 -11.20
C GLN A 32 5.14 -12.95 -10.23
N GLU A 33 5.07 -12.35 -9.04
CA GLU A 33 6.11 -12.50 -8.02
C GLU A 33 6.16 -13.92 -7.45
N TYR A 34 4.99 -14.53 -7.22
CA TYR A 34 4.88 -15.94 -6.85
C TYR A 34 5.52 -16.82 -7.92
N ARG A 35 5.16 -16.63 -9.20
CA ARG A 35 5.71 -17.41 -10.31
C ARG A 35 7.24 -17.32 -10.39
N ARG A 36 7.80 -16.10 -10.31
CA ARG A 36 9.27 -15.90 -10.31
C ARG A 36 9.94 -16.62 -9.14
N THR A 37 9.33 -16.52 -7.96
CA THR A 37 9.86 -17.16 -6.76
C THR A 37 9.81 -18.68 -6.85
N LEU A 38 8.70 -19.25 -7.34
CA LEU A 38 8.52 -20.69 -7.51
C LEU A 38 9.47 -21.25 -8.57
N ASN A 39 9.72 -20.53 -9.66
CA ASN A 39 10.73 -20.93 -10.64
C ASN A 39 12.13 -20.97 -10.03
N GLY A 40 12.52 -19.94 -9.27
CA GLY A 40 13.82 -19.93 -8.59
C GLY A 40 13.95 -21.04 -7.53
N LEU A 41 12.86 -21.38 -6.83
CA LEU A 41 12.82 -22.55 -5.96
C LEU A 41 13.00 -23.84 -6.78
N TYR A 42 12.28 -23.99 -7.89
CA TYR A 42 12.32 -25.18 -8.73
C TYR A 42 13.71 -25.41 -9.34
N GLU A 43 14.39 -24.33 -9.74
CA GLU A 43 15.78 -24.37 -10.22
C GLU A 43 16.77 -24.77 -9.10
N TYR A 44 16.55 -24.30 -7.87
CA TYR A 44 17.38 -24.64 -6.72
C TYR A 44 17.29 -26.12 -6.31
N LEU A 45 16.12 -26.73 -6.42
CA LEU A 45 15.91 -28.12 -6.00
C LEU A 45 16.71 -29.11 -6.87
N SER A 46 17.01 -30.28 -6.28
CA SER A 46 17.65 -31.41 -6.98
C SER A 46 16.90 -31.82 -8.25
N GLU A 47 17.53 -32.63 -9.12
CA GLU A 47 16.89 -33.08 -10.37
C GLU A 47 15.57 -33.82 -10.13
N GLU A 48 15.45 -34.54 -9.00
CA GLU A 48 14.26 -35.28 -8.62
C GLU A 48 13.11 -34.37 -8.12
N LYS A 49 13.42 -33.09 -7.85
CA LYS A 49 12.48 -32.04 -7.38
C LYS A 49 11.73 -32.44 -6.11
N ILE A 50 12.40 -33.12 -5.20
CA ILE A 50 11.85 -33.56 -3.92
C ILE A 50 12.05 -32.46 -2.87
N ILE A 51 11.00 -32.19 -2.11
CA ILE A 51 11.02 -31.29 -0.95
C ILE A 51 10.70 -32.06 0.33
N THR A 52 11.32 -31.61 1.42
CA THR A 52 11.16 -32.17 2.77
C THR A 52 10.95 -31.04 3.79
N ALA A 53 10.74 -31.41 5.05
CA ALA A 53 10.64 -30.46 6.16
C ALA A 53 11.84 -29.49 6.28
N GLN A 54 13.02 -29.88 5.80
CA GLN A 54 14.24 -29.07 5.88
C GLN A 54 14.48 -28.19 4.65
N SER A 55 13.85 -28.50 3.51
CA SER A 55 14.08 -27.80 2.24
C SER A 55 13.84 -26.29 2.32
N GLY A 56 12.86 -25.85 3.11
CA GLY A 56 12.60 -24.42 3.31
C GLY A 56 13.73 -23.68 4.02
N LEU A 57 14.33 -24.30 5.04
CA LEU A 57 15.47 -23.74 5.77
C LEU A 57 16.73 -23.72 4.91
N LEU A 58 17.01 -24.81 4.20
CA LEU A 58 18.15 -24.92 3.29
C LEU A 58 18.06 -23.91 2.14
N TRP A 59 16.87 -23.75 1.56
CA TRP A 59 16.65 -22.76 0.51
C TRP A 59 16.83 -21.34 1.03
N ARG A 60 16.35 -21.04 2.25
CA ARG A 60 16.57 -19.75 2.89
C ARG A 60 18.07 -19.47 3.07
N GLN A 61 18.83 -20.43 3.60
CA GLN A 61 20.27 -20.27 3.78
C GLN A 61 20.97 -20.01 2.44
N TRP A 62 20.60 -20.75 1.40
CA TRP A 62 21.11 -20.51 0.06
C TRP A 62 20.78 -19.09 -0.44
N LEU A 63 19.58 -18.57 -0.17
CA LEU A 63 19.22 -17.19 -0.52
C LEU A 63 20.08 -16.14 0.22
N GLU A 64 20.46 -16.43 1.48
CA GLU A 64 21.38 -15.59 2.25
C GLU A 64 22.81 -15.63 1.65
N GLU A 65 23.28 -16.81 1.25
CA GLU A 65 24.57 -17.00 0.56
C GLU A 65 24.62 -16.33 -0.82
N GLN A 66 23.48 -16.20 -1.50
CA GLN A 66 23.36 -15.44 -2.76
C GLN A 66 23.27 -13.91 -2.55
N GLU A 67 23.51 -13.42 -1.33
CA GLU A 67 23.49 -12.00 -0.97
C GLU A 67 22.16 -11.28 -1.30
N PHE A 68 21.04 -12.00 -1.34
CA PHE A 68 19.73 -11.36 -1.51
C PHE A 68 19.40 -10.48 -0.30
N SER A 69 18.73 -9.35 -0.55
CA SER A 69 18.27 -8.50 0.56
C SER A 69 17.32 -9.26 1.50
N THR A 70 17.35 -8.94 2.79
CA THR A 70 16.46 -9.50 3.82
C THR A 70 14.97 -9.43 3.44
N ARG A 71 14.58 -8.35 2.74
CA ARG A 71 13.22 -8.18 2.20
C ARG A 71 12.88 -9.22 1.12
N THR A 72 13.82 -9.45 0.20
CA THR A 72 13.67 -10.45 -0.85
C THR A 72 13.57 -11.84 -0.24
N ILE A 73 14.45 -12.17 0.71
CA ILE A 73 14.45 -13.46 1.43
C ILE A 73 13.11 -13.69 2.12
N ASN A 74 12.65 -12.74 2.94
CA ASN A 74 11.36 -12.84 3.63
C ASN A 74 10.17 -12.99 2.65
N THR A 75 10.21 -12.30 1.51
CA THR A 75 9.17 -12.43 0.46
C THR A 75 9.17 -13.84 -0.13
N ARG A 76 10.35 -14.38 -0.44
CA ARG A 76 10.49 -15.73 -0.99
C ARG A 76 10.08 -16.82 -0.01
N VAL A 77 10.47 -16.68 1.26
CA VAL A 77 10.04 -17.55 2.37
C VAL A 77 8.51 -17.51 2.55
N SER A 78 7.88 -16.34 2.36
CA SER A 78 6.42 -16.23 2.41
C SER A 78 5.73 -17.04 1.30
N VAL A 79 6.28 -17.04 0.08
CA VAL A 79 5.80 -17.89 -1.03
C VAL A 79 5.97 -19.37 -0.70
N TRP A 80 7.11 -19.78 -0.15
CA TRP A 80 7.33 -21.15 0.34
C TRP A 80 6.26 -21.55 1.36
N ASN A 81 6.04 -20.73 2.39
CA ASN A 81 5.03 -21.03 3.41
C ASN A 81 3.61 -21.13 2.81
N SER A 82 3.29 -20.29 1.83
CA SER A 82 2.01 -20.33 1.13
C SER A 82 1.84 -21.65 0.34
N LEU A 83 2.89 -22.10 -0.36
CA LEU A 83 2.91 -23.38 -1.05
C LEU A 83 2.77 -24.56 -0.08
N MET A 84 3.52 -24.56 1.03
CA MET A 84 3.45 -25.62 2.05
C MET A 84 2.05 -25.73 2.65
N ARG A 85 1.37 -24.59 2.86
CA ARG A 85 -0.02 -24.57 3.32
C ARG A 85 -0.96 -25.18 2.27
N TYR A 86 -0.75 -24.88 0.99
CA TYR A 86 -1.56 -25.42 -0.10
C TYR A 86 -1.40 -26.94 -0.23
N LEU A 87 -0.17 -27.44 -0.09
CA LEU A 87 0.15 -28.87 -0.14
C LEU A 87 -0.25 -29.63 1.15
N GLY A 88 -0.68 -28.93 2.20
CA GLY A 88 -1.08 -29.53 3.48
C GLY A 88 0.07 -29.71 4.49
N HIS A 89 1.29 -29.37 4.12
CA HIS A 89 2.51 -29.51 4.93
C HIS A 89 2.77 -28.29 5.83
N ARG A 90 1.82 -27.94 6.72
CA ARG A 90 1.96 -26.76 7.60
C ARG A 90 3.20 -26.80 8.49
N ASP A 91 3.62 -27.99 8.91
CA ASP A 91 4.79 -28.18 9.77
C ASP A 91 6.13 -27.95 9.03
N TRP A 92 6.10 -27.83 7.69
CA TRP A 92 7.28 -27.53 6.85
C TRP A 92 7.44 -26.02 6.58
N GLN A 93 6.58 -25.19 7.19
CA GLN A 93 6.70 -23.75 7.09
C GLN A 93 7.92 -23.24 7.87
N VAL A 94 8.64 -22.29 7.29
CA VAL A 94 9.73 -21.59 7.95
C VAL A 94 9.13 -20.46 8.79
N SER A 95 9.27 -20.56 10.11
CA SER A 95 8.76 -19.57 11.08
C SER A 95 9.71 -18.39 11.28
N THR A 96 11.00 -18.58 11.01
CA THR A 96 12.00 -17.53 11.16
C THR A 96 11.84 -16.52 10.02
N PHE A 97 11.54 -15.28 10.37
CA PHE A 97 11.67 -14.12 9.47
C PHE A 97 12.71 -13.19 10.09
N SER A 98 13.63 -12.69 9.27
CA SER A 98 14.59 -11.70 9.76
C SER A 98 13.88 -10.36 9.97
N ASN A 99 14.12 -9.72 11.12
CA ASN A 99 13.62 -8.38 11.37
C ASN A 99 14.22 -7.41 10.35
N ILE A 100 13.35 -6.73 9.61
CA ILE A 100 13.74 -5.64 8.74
C ILE A 100 13.39 -4.37 9.50
N GLU A 101 14.40 -3.65 9.99
CA GLU A 101 14.22 -2.24 10.32
C GLU A 101 13.94 -1.50 9.01
N ASP A 102 12.68 -1.45 8.59
CA ASP A 102 12.22 -0.61 7.49
C ASP A 102 12.20 0.82 8.04
N VAL A 103 13.39 1.41 8.25
CA VAL A 103 13.56 2.84 8.60
C VAL A 103 13.01 3.64 7.42
N GLN A 104 11.72 3.91 7.50
CA GLN A 104 11.00 4.66 6.49
C GLN A 104 11.28 6.13 6.72
N PRO A 105 11.81 6.85 5.74
CA PRO A 105 12.05 8.26 5.92
C PRO A 105 10.71 8.99 6.07
N GLU A 106 10.60 9.86 7.08
CA GLU A 106 9.35 10.57 7.37
C GLU A 106 9.27 11.90 6.64
N LEU A 107 8.10 12.16 6.05
CA LEU A 107 7.76 13.44 5.44
C LEU A 107 6.97 14.28 6.46
N THR A 108 7.51 15.44 6.82
CA THR A 108 6.84 16.38 7.71
C THR A 108 5.76 17.19 6.99
N ARG A 109 4.83 17.78 7.74
CA ARG A 109 3.80 18.66 7.17
C ARG A 109 4.40 19.87 6.46
N ASN A 110 5.50 20.43 6.99
CA ASN A 110 6.20 21.55 6.37
C ASN A 110 6.88 21.15 5.05
N GLU A 111 7.52 19.97 4.99
CA GLU A 111 8.06 19.44 3.73
C GLU A 111 6.96 19.21 2.69
N TYR A 112 5.80 18.69 3.11
CA TYR A 112 4.63 18.55 2.24
C TYR A 112 4.14 19.89 1.67
N LEU A 113 4.06 20.94 2.49
CA LEU A 113 3.66 22.27 2.01
C LEU A 113 4.69 22.88 1.05
N ARG A 114 5.99 22.65 1.27
CA ARG A 114 7.03 23.04 0.30
C ARG A 114 6.84 22.34 -1.03
N LEU A 115 6.58 21.02 -1.04
CA LEU A 115 6.29 20.28 -2.26
C LEU A 115 5.10 20.88 -3.04
N LEU A 116 4.00 21.21 -2.35
CA LEU A 116 2.85 21.87 -2.98
C LEU A 116 3.22 23.26 -3.54
N SER A 117 3.92 24.08 -2.76
CA SER A 117 4.34 25.42 -3.19
C SER A 117 5.23 25.36 -4.43
N THR A 118 6.23 24.48 -4.41
CA THR A 118 7.15 24.28 -5.53
C THR A 118 6.43 23.78 -6.78
N ALA A 119 5.54 22.79 -6.66
CA ALA A 119 4.75 22.31 -7.80
C ALA A 119 3.91 23.43 -8.43
N LYS A 120 3.31 24.29 -7.61
CA LYS A 120 2.55 25.47 -8.07
C LYS A 120 3.45 26.49 -8.77
N GLN A 121 4.60 26.83 -8.18
CA GLN A 121 5.54 27.80 -8.75
C GLN A 121 6.12 27.35 -10.09
N LEU A 122 6.35 26.04 -10.26
CA LEU A 122 6.84 25.45 -11.50
C LEU A 122 5.74 25.21 -12.54
N GLY A 123 4.48 25.59 -12.26
CA GLY A 123 3.34 25.33 -13.16
C GLY A 123 3.02 23.84 -13.33
N GLN A 124 3.51 22.97 -12.45
CA GLN A 124 3.30 21.52 -12.50
C GLN A 124 1.98 21.14 -11.82
N GLU A 125 0.87 21.57 -12.39
CA GLU A 125 -0.48 21.40 -11.83
C GLU A 125 -0.85 19.93 -11.57
N LYS A 126 -0.54 19.02 -12.52
CA LYS A 126 -0.77 17.57 -12.32
C LYS A 126 -0.02 17.05 -11.10
N THR A 127 1.24 17.43 -10.93
CA THR A 127 2.08 17.05 -9.77
C THR A 127 1.50 17.62 -8.48
N TYR A 128 1.10 18.89 -8.48
CA TYR A 128 0.44 19.56 -7.36
C TYR A 128 -0.79 18.77 -6.89
N LEU A 129 -1.70 18.45 -7.81
CA LEU A 129 -2.93 17.74 -7.50
C LEU A 129 -2.68 16.29 -7.07
N LEU A 130 -1.69 15.60 -7.66
CA LEU A 130 -1.28 14.27 -7.20
C LEU A 130 -0.84 14.30 -5.73
N ILE A 131 0.05 15.23 -5.38
CA ILE A 131 0.57 15.37 -4.01
C ILE A 131 -0.56 15.73 -3.05
N LYS A 132 -1.43 16.68 -3.43
CA LYS A 132 -2.56 17.12 -2.61
C LYS A 132 -3.60 16.01 -2.41
N THR A 133 -3.82 15.19 -3.43
CA THR A 133 -4.75 14.05 -3.34
C THR A 133 -4.19 12.93 -2.45
N LEU A 134 -2.92 12.58 -2.62
CA LEU A 134 -2.29 11.48 -1.86
C LEU A 134 -2.02 11.86 -0.40
N GLY A 135 -1.49 13.06 -0.15
CA GLY A 135 -1.07 13.51 1.18
C GLY A 135 -2.01 14.49 1.88
N GLY A 136 -2.97 15.09 1.16
CA GLY A 136 -3.93 16.03 1.73
C GLY A 136 -5.25 15.41 2.16
N VAL A 137 -5.76 14.45 1.38
CA VAL A 137 -7.05 13.77 1.65
C VAL A 137 -6.92 12.27 1.88
N GLY A 138 -5.70 11.74 1.82
CA GLY A 138 -5.45 10.34 2.10
C GLY A 138 -6.05 9.41 1.06
N LEU A 139 -5.81 9.67 -0.22
CA LEU A 139 -6.05 8.65 -1.24
C LEU A 139 -4.83 7.72 -1.30
N ARG A 140 -5.03 6.40 -1.25
CA ARG A 140 -3.90 5.47 -1.42
C ARG A 140 -3.53 5.39 -2.89
N LEU A 141 -2.27 5.12 -3.18
CA LEU A 141 -1.80 5.02 -4.57
C LEU A 141 -2.56 3.98 -5.40
N GLN A 142 -2.87 2.82 -4.81
CA GLN A 142 -3.65 1.75 -5.48
C GLN A 142 -5.12 2.15 -5.75
N GLU A 143 -5.61 3.16 -5.03
CA GLU A 143 -6.97 3.70 -5.15
C GLU A 143 -7.01 4.86 -6.15
N LEU A 144 -5.86 5.38 -6.61
CA LEU A 144 -5.76 6.52 -7.52
C LEU A 144 -6.58 6.37 -8.81
N PRO A 145 -6.64 5.20 -9.47
CA PRO A 145 -7.47 5.03 -10.67
C PRO A 145 -8.97 5.19 -10.42
N GLN A 146 -9.43 5.07 -9.17
CA GLN A 146 -10.85 5.18 -8.82
C GLN A 146 -11.28 6.64 -8.61
N LEU A 147 -10.34 7.58 -8.55
CA LEU A 147 -10.64 9.01 -8.58
C LEU A 147 -10.99 9.42 -10.02
N THR A 148 -12.26 9.25 -10.36
CA THR A 148 -12.80 9.52 -11.70
C THR A 148 -13.44 10.90 -11.80
N ALA A 149 -13.62 11.39 -13.03
CA ALA A 149 -14.36 12.61 -13.32
C ALA A 149 -15.75 12.63 -12.67
N ALA A 150 -16.47 11.50 -12.71
CA ALA A 150 -17.76 11.35 -12.06
C ALA A 150 -17.67 11.48 -10.53
N ALA A 151 -16.68 10.84 -9.92
CA ALA A 151 -16.46 10.92 -8.46
C ALA A 151 -16.10 12.33 -8.01
N VAL A 152 -15.28 13.05 -8.79
CA VAL A 152 -14.96 14.45 -8.52
C VAL A 152 -16.20 15.33 -8.60
N ARG A 153 -17.06 15.17 -9.63
CA ARG A 153 -18.33 15.91 -9.73
C ARG A 153 -19.26 15.62 -8.55
N GLN A 154 -19.29 14.38 -8.06
CA GLN A 154 -20.09 13.99 -6.91
C GLN A 154 -19.51 14.50 -5.57
N GLY A 155 -18.23 14.90 -5.52
CA GLY A 155 -17.55 15.32 -4.30
C GLY A 155 -17.18 14.16 -3.36
N ARG A 156 -17.29 12.92 -3.84
CA ARG A 156 -16.93 11.72 -3.06
C ARG A 156 -16.49 10.59 -3.98
N VAL A 157 -15.63 9.72 -3.45
CA VAL A 157 -15.14 8.52 -4.15
C VAL A 157 -15.50 7.29 -3.33
N ARG A 158 -16.17 6.32 -3.93
CA ARG A 158 -16.34 4.98 -3.37
C ARG A 158 -15.11 4.17 -3.75
N LEU A 159 -14.27 3.88 -2.76
CA LEU A 159 -12.98 3.21 -2.94
C LEU A 159 -13.11 1.73 -2.60
N GLU A 160 -13.01 0.91 -3.62
CA GLU A 160 -13.13 -0.55 -3.53
C GLU A 160 -11.74 -1.19 -3.53
N ARG A 161 -11.56 -2.22 -2.70
CA ARG A 161 -10.36 -3.06 -2.78
C ARG A 161 -10.46 -4.00 -3.98
N GLN A 162 -9.31 -4.44 -4.49
CA GLN A 162 -9.22 -5.37 -5.62
C GLN A 162 -9.97 -6.70 -5.42
N ASN A 163 -10.28 -7.06 -4.17
CA ASN A 163 -11.02 -8.27 -3.82
C ASN A 163 -12.50 -8.03 -3.45
N GLY A 164 -13.03 -6.80 -3.59
CA GLY A 164 -14.45 -6.49 -3.32
C GLY A 164 -14.89 -6.53 -1.85
N VAL A 165 -14.01 -6.95 -0.92
CA VAL A 165 -14.36 -7.27 0.48
C VAL A 165 -14.58 -6.04 1.36
N SER A 166 -14.10 -4.85 0.97
CA SER A 166 -14.37 -3.62 1.72
C SER A 166 -14.34 -2.39 0.81
N ALA A 167 -15.39 -1.58 0.89
CA ALA A 167 -15.47 -0.28 0.27
C ALA A 167 -15.41 0.80 1.35
N ARG A 168 -14.58 1.83 1.16
CA ARG A 168 -14.61 3.05 1.99
C ARG A 168 -15.04 4.23 1.15
N ILE A 169 -15.69 5.21 1.76
CA ILE A 169 -16.00 6.47 1.09
C ILE A 169 -14.91 7.49 1.45
N LEU A 170 -14.32 8.11 0.44
CA LEU A 170 -13.46 9.28 0.58
C LEU A 170 -14.25 10.52 0.17
N TRP A 171 -14.44 11.43 1.11
CA TRP A 171 -15.05 12.73 0.84
C TRP A 171 -13.99 13.69 0.31
N ILE A 172 -14.28 14.37 -0.80
CA ILE A 172 -13.37 15.33 -1.41
C ILE A 172 -13.72 16.71 -0.82
N PRO A 173 -12.81 17.37 -0.09
CA PRO A 173 -13.07 18.72 0.41
C PRO A 173 -13.37 19.67 -0.74
N ALA A 174 -14.34 20.57 -0.55
CA ALA A 174 -14.82 21.48 -1.60
C ALA A 174 -13.70 22.27 -2.31
N ILE A 175 -12.67 22.66 -1.55
CA ILE A 175 -11.49 23.37 -2.08
C ILE A 175 -10.72 22.49 -3.08
N LEU A 176 -10.47 21.22 -2.74
CA LEU A 176 -9.80 20.29 -3.64
C LEU A 176 -10.71 19.93 -4.83
N GLN A 177 -12.01 19.73 -4.58
CA GLN A 177 -12.97 19.42 -5.64
C GLN A 177 -12.96 20.51 -6.72
N LYS A 178 -12.97 21.79 -6.34
CA LYS A 178 -12.90 22.91 -7.27
C LYS A 178 -11.63 22.90 -8.11
N GLU A 179 -10.48 22.65 -7.49
CA GLU A 179 -9.20 22.56 -8.21
C GLU A 179 -9.18 21.38 -9.19
N LEU A 180 -9.68 20.22 -8.77
CA LEU A 180 -9.78 19.03 -9.64
C LEU A 180 -10.74 19.27 -10.81
N MET A 181 -11.88 19.95 -10.59
CA MET A 181 -12.82 20.31 -11.65
C MET A 181 -12.18 21.26 -12.67
N SER A 182 -11.46 22.29 -12.22
CA SER A 182 -10.73 23.21 -13.11
C SER A 182 -9.68 22.46 -13.93
N TYR A 183 -8.93 21.56 -13.29
CA TYR A 183 -7.94 20.74 -13.99
C TYR A 183 -8.59 19.81 -15.03
N MET A 184 -9.73 19.19 -14.70
CA MET A 184 -10.48 18.35 -15.63
C MET A 184 -10.93 19.15 -16.86
N GLU A 185 -11.47 20.34 -16.67
CA GLU A 185 -11.89 21.23 -17.75
C GLU A 185 -10.71 21.62 -18.66
N GLN A 186 -9.60 22.08 -18.08
CA GLN A 186 -8.40 22.46 -18.82
C GLN A 186 -7.76 21.30 -19.59
N LYS A 187 -7.90 20.07 -19.09
CA LYS A 187 -7.36 18.86 -19.74
C LYS A 187 -8.39 18.13 -20.60
N GLY A 188 -9.62 18.63 -20.73
CA GLY A 188 -10.69 17.99 -21.51
C GLY A 188 -11.11 16.63 -20.96
N ILE A 189 -10.97 16.39 -19.65
CA ILE A 189 -11.29 15.11 -19.01
C ILE A 189 -12.79 15.09 -18.68
N THR A 190 -13.57 14.38 -19.49
CA THR A 190 -15.02 14.27 -19.32
C THR A 190 -15.42 13.04 -18.51
N GLU A 191 -14.68 11.95 -18.62
CA GLU A 191 -14.96 10.65 -18.01
C GLU A 191 -13.69 9.91 -17.56
N GLY A 192 -13.87 8.81 -16.84
CA GLY A 192 -12.76 7.96 -16.40
C GLY A 192 -11.84 8.60 -15.36
N PRO A 193 -10.67 7.98 -15.11
CA PRO A 193 -9.71 8.45 -14.10
C PRO A 193 -9.09 9.80 -14.46
N ILE A 194 -8.94 10.69 -13.49
CA ILE A 194 -8.44 12.06 -13.76
C ILE A 194 -6.90 12.12 -13.93
N PHE A 195 -6.19 11.15 -13.37
CA PHE A 195 -4.73 11.07 -13.45
C PHE A 195 -4.31 9.98 -14.43
N VAL A 196 -4.13 10.40 -15.69
CA VAL A 196 -3.70 9.54 -16.80
C VAL A 196 -2.34 9.95 -17.36
N THR A 197 -1.68 8.97 -17.98
CA THR A 197 -0.49 9.15 -18.80
C THR A 197 -0.84 9.85 -20.12
N ALA A 198 0.17 10.25 -20.90
CA ALA A 198 -0.06 10.86 -22.22
C ALA A 198 -0.87 9.94 -23.17
N GLY A 199 -0.77 8.62 -23.00
CA GLY A 199 -1.56 7.64 -23.74
C GLY A 199 -2.92 7.30 -23.12
N GLY A 200 -3.43 8.11 -22.19
CA GLY A 200 -4.77 7.95 -21.60
C GLY A 200 -4.90 6.82 -20.56
N ARG A 201 -3.84 6.05 -20.32
CA ARG A 201 -3.86 4.98 -19.29
C ARG A 201 -3.75 5.56 -17.88
N PRO A 202 -4.44 5.02 -16.87
CA PRO A 202 -4.27 5.43 -15.48
C PRO A 202 -2.80 5.39 -15.05
N MET A 203 -2.36 6.39 -14.29
CA MET A 203 -0.97 6.44 -13.83
C MET A 203 -0.67 5.33 -12.84
N ASP A 204 0.36 4.53 -13.13
CA ASP A 204 0.89 3.52 -12.20
C ASP A 204 1.85 4.11 -11.15
N ARG A 205 2.33 3.24 -10.26
CA ARG A 205 3.27 3.60 -9.19
C ARG A 205 4.55 4.26 -9.69
N SER A 206 5.09 3.79 -10.82
CA SER A 206 6.34 4.30 -11.39
C SER A 206 6.14 5.70 -11.95
N ASN A 207 5.04 5.90 -12.68
CA ASN A 207 4.65 7.19 -13.24
C ASN A 207 4.38 8.22 -12.15
N VAL A 208 3.58 7.87 -11.14
CA VAL A 208 3.30 8.77 -10.01
C VAL A 208 4.58 9.09 -9.24
N GLY A 209 5.39 8.07 -8.92
CA GLY A 209 6.65 8.25 -8.22
C GLY A 209 7.62 9.17 -8.96
N ARG A 210 7.74 9.03 -10.28
CA ARG A 210 8.55 9.93 -11.11
C ARG A 210 8.01 11.35 -11.09
N CYS A 211 6.70 11.52 -11.23
CA CYS A 211 6.02 12.82 -11.26
C CYS A 211 6.21 13.60 -9.96
N ILE A 212 6.09 12.95 -8.79
CA ILE A 212 6.27 13.65 -7.50
C ILE A 212 7.75 13.85 -7.16
N ARG A 213 8.65 12.94 -7.56
CA ARG A 213 10.08 13.11 -7.33
C ARG A 213 10.72 14.19 -8.18
N SER A 214 10.15 14.55 -9.33
CA SER A 214 10.73 15.58 -10.20
C SER A 214 10.86 16.95 -9.53
N ILE A 215 10.05 17.23 -8.49
CA ILE A 215 10.08 18.50 -7.76
C ILE A 215 10.88 18.45 -6.45
N SER A 216 11.44 17.29 -6.07
CA SER A 216 12.03 17.12 -4.73
C SER A 216 13.25 18.03 -4.50
N ARG A 217 14.08 18.20 -5.54
CA ARG A 217 15.26 19.06 -5.51
C ARG A 217 14.87 20.52 -5.28
N ASP A 218 13.94 21.03 -6.06
CA ASP A 218 13.48 22.42 -5.99
C ASP A 218 12.73 22.70 -4.67
N ALA A 219 12.01 21.71 -4.15
CA ALA A 219 11.32 21.79 -2.86
C ALA A 219 12.26 21.66 -1.64
N ARG A 220 13.54 21.33 -1.88
CA ARG A 220 14.54 21.03 -0.83
C ARG A 220 14.01 19.97 0.14
N VAL A 221 13.54 18.86 -0.42
CA VAL A 221 13.08 17.67 0.32
C VAL A 221 13.87 16.47 -0.19
N SER A 222 14.41 15.66 0.73
CA SER A 222 15.17 14.45 0.36
C SER A 222 14.32 13.55 -0.55
N ALA A 223 14.89 13.09 -1.67
CA ALA A 223 14.16 12.34 -2.69
C ALA A 223 13.56 11.02 -2.16
N GLU A 224 14.19 10.44 -1.13
CA GLU A 224 13.70 9.22 -0.45
C GLU A 224 12.36 9.45 0.27
N LYS A 225 12.11 10.66 0.79
CA LYS A 225 10.85 11.05 1.45
C LYS A 225 9.72 11.33 0.45
N VAL A 226 10.07 11.64 -0.80
CA VAL A 226 9.09 12.05 -1.82
C VAL A 226 8.55 10.81 -2.54
N ASN A 227 7.69 10.08 -1.85
CA ASN A 227 7.02 8.91 -2.39
C ASN A 227 5.58 8.80 -1.84
N PRO A 228 4.68 8.04 -2.50
CA PRO A 228 3.28 7.94 -2.09
C PRO A 228 3.07 7.34 -0.69
N ARG A 229 3.98 6.47 -0.22
CA ARG A 229 3.89 5.85 1.10
C ARG A 229 4.17 6.87 2.22
N CYS A 230 5.18 7.72 2.04
CA CYS A 230 5.48 8.79 2.98
C CYS A 230 4.39 9.88 3.01
N LEU A 231 3.81 10.23 1.86
CA LEU A 231 2.64 11.12 1.79
C LEU A 231 1.44 10.56 2.58
N TRP A 232 1.14 9.27 2.38
CA TRP A 232 0.08 8.59 3.11
C TRP A 232 0.34 8.53 4.63
N LYS A 233 1.56 8.18 5.05
CA LYS A 233 1.93 8.16 6.47
C LYS A 233 1.82 9.54 7.12
N MET A 234 2.28 10.59 6.45
CA MET A 234 2.16 11.97 6.92
C MET A 234 0.69 12.37 7.09
N TYR A 235 -0.17 11.98 6.15
CA TYR A 235 -1.61 12.16 6.29
C TYR A 235 -2.17 11.42 7.51
N GLN A 236 -1.81 10.15 7.70
CA GLN A 236 -2.27 9.35 8.85
C GLN A 236 -1.85 10.00 10.19
N SER A 237 -0.58 10.34 10.34
CA SER A 237 -0.07 11.03 11.53
C SER A 237 -0.78 12.36 11.78
N THR A 238 -1.09 13.12 10.72
CA THR A 238 -1.88 14.34 10.84
C THR A 238 -3.30 14.07 11.36
N GLN A 239 -3.97 13.02 10.85
CA GLN A 239 -5.31 12.63 11.32
C GLN A 239 -5.29 12.12 12.76
N GLU A 240 -4.30 11.31 13.12
CA GLU A 240 -4.11 10.80 14.48
C GLU A 240 -3.91 11.94 15.48
N GLY A 241 -3.10 12.95 15.13
CA GLY A 241 -2.92 14.13 15.97
C GLY A 241 -4.21 14.95 16.14
N ILE A 242 -5.00 15.11 15.07
CA ILE A 242 -6.32 15.78 15.16
C ILE A 242 -7.28 14.98 16.04
N GLN A 243 -7.35 13.66 15.84
CA GLN A 243 -8.23 12.78 16.59
C GLN A 243 -7.88 12.78 18.08
N ALA A 244 -6.60 12.70 18.43
CA ALA A 244 -6.13 12.75 19.82
C ALA A 244 -6.58 14.04 20.53
N ASN A 245 -6.45 15.18 19.86
CA ASN A 245 -6.91 16.47 20.40
C ASN A 245 -8.43 16.51 20.60
N ILE A 246 -9.20 15.95 19.66
CA ILE A 246 -10.67 15.87 19.78
C ILE A 246 -11.06 14.97 20.95
N THR A 247 -10.40 13.83 21.12
CA THR A 247 -10.66 12.92 22.24
C THR A 247 -10.48 13.62 23.59
N VAL A 248 -9.39 14.37 23.77
CA VAL A 248 -9.16 15.16 24.99
C VAL A 248 -10.28 16.18 25.22
N LEU A 249 -10.73 16.88 24.18
CA LEU A 249 -11.83 17.84 24.30
C LEU A 249 -13.16 17.17 24.64
N MET A 250 -13.43 15.97 24.11
CA MET A 250 -14.62 15.19 24.43
C MET A 250 -14.62 14.74 25.89
N GLU A 251 -13.49 14.23 26.38
CA GLU A 251 -13.32 13.81 27.78
C GLU A 251 -13.56 14.99 28.72
N GLN A 252 -12.93 16.15 28.46
CA GLN A 252 -13.12 17.36 29.25
C GLN A 252 -14.56 17.92 29.21
N ALA A 253 -15.26 17.75 28.10
CA ALA A 253 -16.66 18.17 27.99
C ALA A 253 -17.58 17.24 28.81
N TYR A 254 -17.29 15.94 28.82
CA TYR A 254 -18.04 14.96 29.57
C TYR A 254 -17.81 15.11 31.08
N GLU A 255 -16.55 15.31 31.50
CA GLU A 255 -16.22 15.56 32.91
C GLU A 255 -16.97 16.78 33.47
N ARG A 256 -16.97 17.89 32.73
CA ARG A 256 -17.75 19.09 33.10
C ARG A 256 -19.25 18.84 33.19
N LEU A 257 -19.79 17.99 32.33
CA LEU A 257 -21.20 17.60 32.39
C LEU A 257 -21.49 16.82 33.69
N LEU A 258 -20.63 15.86 34.06
CA LEU A 258 -20.77 15.10 35.31
C LEU A 258 -20.62 15.99 36.56
N GLU A 259 -19.70 16.96 36.54
CA GLU A 259 -19.56 17.95 37.61
C GLU A 259 -20.85 18.76 37.81
N GLN A 260 -21.50 19.18 36.71
CA GLN A 260 -22.78 19.89 36.77
C GLN A 260 -23.91 19.01 37.31
N GLU A 261 -23.95 17.73 36.94
CA GLU A 261 -24.90 16.76 37.49
C GLU A 261 -24.71 16.61 39.00
N GLN A 262 -23.47 16.45 39.47
CA GLN A 262 -23.15 16.36 40.89
C GLN A 262 -23.56 17.62 41.67
N LEU A 263 -23.35 18.82 41.11
CA LEU A 263 -23.79 20.07 41.74
C LEU A 263 -25.32 20.21 41.81
N THR A 264 -26.06 19.60 40.86
CA THR A 264 -27.51 19.80 40.75
C THR A 264 -28.30 18.76 41.55
N VAL A 265 -27.88 17.49 41.49
CA VAL A 265 -28.62 16.35 42.06
C VAL A 265 -27.72 15.38 42.83
N GLY A 266 -26.45 15.71 43.00
CA GLY A 266 -25.48 14.87 43.71
C GLY A 266 -25.76 14.79 45.21
N TRP A 267 -25.35 13.67 45.80
CA TRP A 267 -25.38 13.45 47.25
C TRP A 267 -24.16 14.15 47.88
N GLU A 268 -24.30 14.71 49.08
CA GLU A 268 -23.19 15.33 49.85
C GLU A 268 -22.10 14.33 50.21
#